data_AF-A0A2V5MJS2-F1
#
_entry.id   AF-A0A2V5MJS2-F1
#
_cell.length_a   1.000
_cell.length_b   1.000
_cell.length_c   1.000
_cell.angle_alpha   90.00
_cell.angle_beta   90.00
_cell.angle_gamma   90.00
#
_symmetry.space_group_name_H-M   'P 1'
#
loop_
_entity.id
_entity.type
_entity.pdbx_description
1 polymer ?
#
loop_
_entity_poly.entity_id
_entity_poly.type
_entity_poly.pdbx_seq_one_letter_code
_entity_poly.pdbx_strand_id
1 'polypeptide(L)'
;QHGRFEKHCGYEEAVRCPLLVSYSPRIKTRQATTALVEFIDLFPTVLDLCGLATPANVQGQSLVPLLTGKTKRHRERVFIEYSENEEGYLRTDRWKFIYGTGKRLRKDGYATGRPAPGPTVRLYDLKNDPQEMTNVASRVENARIVAGFTAQLAAHFQRTARQPELIPQTSDVKAVLEFCLQPHDIGSLKK
;
A
#
# COMPACT_ATOMS: atom_id res chain seq x y z
N GLN A 1 -18.32 -7.28 -3.52
CA GLN A 1 -17.49 -8.38 -4.09
C GLN A 1 -16.73 -9.06 -2.95
N HIS A 2 -16.11 -10.22 -3.16
CA HIS A 2 -15.41 -10.98 -2.10
C HIS A 2 -16.25 -11.33 -0.85
N GLY A 3 -17.58 -11.40 -0.96
CA GLY A 3 -18.46 -11.58 0.20
C GLY A 3 -18.44 -10.42 1.19
N ARG A 4 -17.95 -9.25 0.77
CA ARG A 4 -17.85 -8.02 1.57
C ARG A 4 -18.73 -6.90 1.00
N PHE A 5 -19.17 -6.06 1.92
CA PHE A 5 -19.78 -4.75 1.72
C PHE A 5 -18.81 -3.68 2.28
N GLU A 6 -18.94 -2.41 1.86
CA GLU A 6 -18.03 -1.31 2.25
C GLU A 6 -16.56 -1.45 1.76
N LYS A 7 -15.65 -0.65 2.34
CA LYS A 7 -14.27 -0.43 1.85
C LYS A 7 -13.16 -0.90 2.78
N HIS A 8 -13.48 -1.51 3.93
CA HIS A 8 -12.52 -1.87 4.99
C HIS A 8 -11.61 -3.07 4.64
N CYS A 9 -11.00 -3.05 3.44
CA CYS A 9 -10.15 -4.10 2.89
C CYS A 9 -9.17 -3.55 1.84
N GLY A 10 -8.11 -4.31 1.55
CA GLY A 10 -7.08 -3.94 0.58
C GLY A 10 -7.36 -4.32 -0.88
N TYR A 11 -8.53 -4.89 -1.20
CA TYR A 11 -8.88 -5.31 -2.57
C TYR A 11 -8.94 -4.11 -3.53
N GLU A 12 -8.63 -4.32 -4.81
CA GLU A 12 -8.58 -3.28 -5.83
C GLU A 12 -9.87 -2.47 -5.91
N GLU A 13 -11.04 -3.09 -5.72
CA GLU A 13 -12.32 -2.36 -5.77
C GLU A 13 -12.53 -1.41 -4.59
N ALA A 14 -11.83 -1.62 -3.48
CA ALA A 14 -11.85 -0.72 -2.34
C ALA A 14 -10.81 0.41 -2.47
N VAL A 15 -9.61 0.09 -2.96
CA VAL A 15 -8.46 1.02 -2.90
C VAL A 15 -8.19 1.76 -4.19
N ARG A 16 -8.59 1.23 -5.35
CA ARG A 16 -8.37 1.89 -6.65
C ARG A 16 -9.38 3.00 -6.83
N CYS A 17 -8.90 4.23 -6.74
CA CYS A 17 -9.74 5.41 -6.88
C CYS A 17 -9.55 6.09 -8.26
N PRO A 18 -10.61 6.73 -8.81
CA PRO A 18 -10.46 7.57 -9.98
C PRO A 18 -9.65 8.83 -9.65
N LEU A 19 -8.74 9.21 -10.56
CA LEU A 19 -8.00 10.46 -10.50
C LEU A 19 -8.02 11.11 -11.89
N LEU A 20 -8.57 12.33 -11.96
CA LEU A 20 -8.62 13.15 -13.16
C LEU A 20 -7.86 14.45 -12.87
N VAL A 21 -6.90 14.79 -13.74
CA VAL A 21 -6.10 16.01 -13.62
C VAL A 21 -6.35 16.87 -14.86
N SER A 22 -6.76 18.12 -14.65
CA SER A 22 -6.97 19.09 -15.71
C SER A 22 -6.20 20.36 -15.41
N TYR A 23 -5.21 20.69 -16.24
CA TYR A 23 -4.42 21.91 -16.11
C TYR A 23 -3.94 22.39 -17.48
N SER A 24 -4.69 23.35 -18.04
CA SER A 24 -4.59 23.83 -19.42
C SER A 24 -3.21 24.35 -19.86
N PRO A 25 -2.39 25.02 -19.02
CA PRO A 25 -1.16 25.63 -19.52
C PRO A 25 -0.01 24.63 -19.80
N ARG A 26 0.02 23.46 -19.17
CA ARG A 26 1.21 22.58 -19.16
C ARG A 26 0.93 21.08 -19.31
N ILE A 27 -0.32 20.62 -19.21
CA ILE A 27 -0.64 19.20 -19.24
C ILE A 27 -1.24 18.81 -20.59
N LYS A 28 -0.80 17.66 -21.13
CA LYS A 28 -1.41 17.09 -22.34
C LYS A 28 -2.85 16.69 -22.06
N THR A 29 -3.79 17.21 -22.83
CA THR A 29 -5.21 16.88 -22.67
C THR A 29 -5.55 15.52 -23.28
N ARG A 30 -6.65 14.92 -22.82
CA ARG A 30 -7.21 13.65 -23.34
C ARG A 30 -6.21 12.48 -23.33
N GLN A 31 -5.34 12.43 -22.33
CA GLN A 31 -4.42 11.32 -22.10
C GLN A 31 -4.93 10.40 -21.00
N ALA A 32 -4.62 9.12 -21.12
CA ALA A 32 -4.81 8.12 -20.08
C ALA A 32 -3.47 7.44 -19.77
N THR A 33 -3.28 7.02 -18.52
CA THR A 33 -2.06 6.33 -18.08
C THR A 33 -2.41 5.16 -17.18
N THR A 34 -1.62 4.09 -17.29
CA THR A 34 -1.67 2.93 -16.40
C THR A 34 -0.55 2.95 -15.35
N ALA A 35 0.23 4.05 -15.30
CA ALA A 35 1.27 4.23 -14.29
C ALA A 35 0.68 4.18 -12.88
N LEU A 36 1.40 3.53 -11.97
CA LEU A 36 1.04 3.48 -10.57
C LEU A 36 1.26 4.86 -9.92
N VAL A 37 0.25 5.37 -9.22
CA VAL A 37 0.28 6.66 -8.50
C VAL A 37 -0.43 6.51 -7.16
N GLU A 38 -0.13 7.38 -6.21
CA GLU A 38 -0.79 7.45 -4.90
C GLU A 38 -1.35 8.85 -4.66
N PHE A 39 -2.35 8.98 -3.77
CA PHE A 39 -2.86 10.29 -3.42
C PHE A 39 -1.85 11.20 -2.72
N ILE A 40 -0.85 10.62 -2.05
CA ILE A 40 0.26 11.40 -1.46
C ILE A 40 1.10 12.13 -2.51
N ASP A 41 0.98 11.77 -3.79
CA ASP A 41 1.66 12.43 -4.91
C ASP A 41 1.02 13.77 -5.27
N LEU A 42 -0.23 14.01 -4.88
CA LEU A 42 -0.93 15.24 -5.23
C LEU A 42 -0.28 16.47 -4.59
N PHE A 43 0.15 16.36 -3.34
CA PHE A 43 0.81 17.45 -2.63
C PHE A 43 2.09 17.94 -3.34
N PRO A 44 3.12 17.10 -3.59
CA PRO A 44 4.31 17.54 -4.33
C PRO A 44 4.01 17.91 -5.79
N THR A 45 2.97 17.33 -6.41
CA THR A 45 2.55 17.75 -7.76
C THR A 45 2.06 19.19 -7.79
N VAL A 46 1.26 19.60 -6.81
CA VAL A 46 0.76 20.99 -6.72
C VAL A 46 1.92 21.95 -6.46
N LEU A 47 2.85 21.61 -5.56
CA LEU A 47 4.04 22.43 -5.31
C LEU A 47 4.86 22.63 -6.58
N ASP A 48 5.13 21.57 -7.33
CA ASP A 48 5.88 21.60 -8.59
C ASP A 48 5.17 22.49 -9.65
N LEU A 49 3.85 22.34 -9.80
CA LEU A 49 3.06 23.21 -10.70
C LEU A 49 3.11 24.69 -10.30
N CYS A 50 3.19 24.98 -9.00
CA CYS A 50 3.35 26.33 -8.46
C CYS A 50 4.81 26.86 -8.50
N GLY A 51 5.78 26.03 -8.90
CA GLY A 51 7.21 26.40 -8.87
C GLY A 51 7.79 26.47 -7.46
N LEU A 52 7.20 25.76 -6.50
CA LEU A 52 7.66 25.69 -5.12
C LEU A 52 8.50 24.43 -4.87
N ALA A 53 9.45 24.51 -3.93
CA ALA A 53 10.25 23.37 -3.54
C ALA A 53 9.42 22.36 -2.72
N THR A 54 9.62 21.06 -2.97
CA THR A 54 9.01 20.01 -2.16
C THR A 54 9.85 19.77 -0.89
N PRO A 55 9.25 19.81 0.32
CA PRO A 55 9.96 19.50 1.56
C PRO A 55 10.51 18.07 1.58
N ALA A 56 11.68 17.87 2.20
CA ALA A 56 12.39 16.59 2.21
C ALA A 56 11.65 15.45 2.92
N ASN A 57 10.70 15.76 3.80
CA ASN A 57 9.89 14.79 4.54
C ASN A 57 8.62 14.36 3.77
N VAL A 58 8.36 14.89 2.58
CA VAL A 58 7.26 14.45 1.72
C VAL A 58 7.62 13.12 1.08
N GLN A 59 6.76 12.13 1.27
CA GLN A 59 6.97 10.77 0.76
C GLN A 59 6.49 10.59 -0.69
N GLY A 60 5.53 11.41 -1.13
CA GLY A 60 5.01 11.40 -2.49
C GLY A 60 5.99 11.96 -3.50
N GLN A 61 5.71 11.76 -4.78
CA GLN A 61 6.51 12.24 -5.90
C GLN A 61 5.63 13.01 -6.88
N SER A 62 6.13 14.13 -7.41
CA SER A 62 5.39 14.94 -8.38
C SER A 62 4.99 14.13 -9.62
N LEU A 63 3.73 14.27 -10.03
CA LEU A 63 3.16 13.68 -11.24
C LEU A 63 3.44 14.52 -12.49
N VAL A 64 4.04 15.71 -12.37
CA VAL A 64 4.29 16.61 -13.51
C VAL A 64 5.06 15.92 -14.65
N PRO A 65 6.12 15.12 -14.41
CA PRO A 65 6.78 14.37 -15.48
C PRO A 65 5.85 13.41 -16.23
N LEU A 66 4.91 12.77 -15.52
CA LEU A 66 3.91 11.88 -16.10
C LEU A 66 2.87 12.69 -16.91
N LEU A 67 2.37 13.77 -16.34
CA LEU A 67 1.33 14.65 -16.92
C LEU A 67 1.81 15.40 -18.18
N THR A 68 3.10 15.72 -18.25
CA THR A 68 3.75 16.37 -19.40
C THR A 68 4.24 15.35 -20.45
N GLY A 69 4.18 14.06 -20.13
CA GLY A 69 4.65 12.97 -20.99
C GLY A 69 6.17 12.85 -21.09
N LYS A 70 6.92 13.40 -20.13
CA LYS A 70 8.38 13.17 -19.98
C LYS A 70 8.69 11.74 -19.54
N THR A 71 7.74 11.08 -18.89
CA THR A 71 7.82 9.66 -18.54
C THR A 71 6.49 8.96 -18.74
N LYS A 72 6.53 7.64 -18.96
CA LYS A 72 5.35 6.75 -18.94
C LYS A 72 5.24 5.93 -17.65
N ARG A 73 6.26 5.98 -16.79
CA ARG A 73 6.32 5.27 -15.51
C ARG A 73 6.56 6.27 -14.39
N HIS A 74 5.93 6.04 -13.25
CA HIS A 74 6.08 6.87 -12.05
C HIS A 74 6.77 6.09 -10.92
N ARG A 75 6.28 4.87 -10.64
CA ARG A 75 6.86 3.93 -9.69
C ARG A 75 6.56 2.50 -10.08
N GLU A 76 7.31 1.58 -9.50
CA GLU A 76 7.14 0.12 -9.70
C GLU A 76 6.06 -0.48 -8.79
N ARG A 77 5.80 0.16 -7.65
CA ARG A 77 4.89 -0.35 -6.63
C ARG A 77 4.27 0.76 -5.80
N VAL A 78 3.11 0.48 -5.21
CA VAL A 78 2.37 1.34 -4.29
C VAL A 78 2.07 0.58 -3.00
N PHE A 79 1.92 1.33 -1.92
CA PHE A 79 1.71 0.82 -0.57
C PHE A 79 0.46 1.43 0.03
N ILE A 80 -0.30 0.61 0.73
CA ILE A 80 -1.50 1.04 1.45
C ILE A 80 -1.47 0.31 2.79
N GLU A 81 -1.93 0.98 3.84
CA GLU A 81 -2.02 0.41 5.19
C GLU A 81 -3.46 0.53 5.70
N TYR A 82 -3.86 -0.44 6.52
CA TYR A 82 -5.11 -0.38 7.25
C TYR A 82 -4.91 -1.00 8.63
N SER A 83 -4.47 -0.16 9.57
CA SER A 83 -4.10 -0.58 10.93
C SER A 83 -5.26 -1.22 11.68
N GLU A 84 -6.52 -0.86 11.38
CA GLU A 84 -7.67 -1.48 12.04
C GLU A 84 -7.80 -3.00 11.76
N ASN A 85 -7.21 -3.51 10.67
CA ASN A 85 -7.08 -4.96 10.46
C ASN A 85 -5.65 -5.48 10.72
N GLU A 86 -4.75 -4.62 11.18
CA GLU A 86 -3.31 -4.88 11.23
C GLU A 86 -2.79 -5.38 9.88
N GLU A 87 -3.25 -4.74 8.80
CA GLU A 87 -2.99 -5.14 7.42
C GLU A 87 -2.15 -4.10 6.66
N GLY A 88 -1.13 -4.59 5.94
CA GLY A 88 -0.34 -3.83 4.99
C GLY A 88 -0.44 -4.43 3.59
N TYR A 89 -0.49 -3.55 2.59
CA TYR A 89 -0.73 -3.91 1.20
C TYR A 89 0.41 -3.38 0.32
N LEU A 90 0.85 -4.19 -0.62
CA LEU A 90 1.79 -3.81 -1.68
C LEU A 90 1.19 -4.19 -3.02
N ARG A 91 1.19 -3.26 -3.97
CA ARG A 91 0.70 -3.52 -5.33
C ARG A 91 1.73 -3.12 -6.37
N THR A 92 1.98 -4.01 -7.32
CA THR A 92 2.77 -3.76 -8.54
C THR A 92 1.84 -3.74 -9.77
N ASP A 93 2.39 -3.60 -10.97
CA ASP A 93 1.60 -3.72 -12.20
C ASP A 93 0.91 -5.08 -12.36
N ARG A 94 1.53 -6.16 -11.87
CA ARG A 94 1.01 -7.53 -11.96
C ARG A 94 0.47 -8.10 -10.65
N TRP A 95 1.10 -7.80 -9.53
CA TRP A 95 0.82 -8.49 -8.26
C TRP A 95 0.18 -7.59 -7.24
N LYS A 96 -0.79 -8.14 -6.50
CA LYS A 96 -1.23 -7.62 -5.21
C LYS A 96 -0.77 -8.53 -4.09
N PHE A 97 -0.15 -7.95 -3.08
CA PHE A 97 0.28 -8.62 -1.86
C PHE A 97 -0.41 -7.99 -0.66
N ILE A 98 -0.95 -8.83 0.22
CA ILE A 98 -1.58 -8.43 1.48
C ILE A 98 -0.97 -9.26 2.59
N TYR A 99 -0.41 -8.56 3.58
CA TYR A 99 0.05 -9.14 4.83
C TYR A 99 -0.85 -8.64 5.95
N GLY A 100 -1.31 -9.53 6.82
CA GLY A 100 -1.98 -9.16 8.06
C GLY A 100 -1.38 -9.92 9.23
N THR A 101 -1.20 -9.29 10.39
CA THR A 101 -0.62 -9.97 11.57
C THR A 101 -1.55 -11.06 12.11
N GLY A 102 -2.86 -10.90 11.93
CA GLY A 102 -3.89 -11.83 12.40
C GLY A 102 -4.04 -11.89 13.92
N LYS A 103 -3.35 -11.03 14.68
CA LYS A 103 -3.31 -11.08 16.15
C LYS A 103 -4.57 -10.52 16.78
N ARG A 104 -5.20 -9.53 16.15
CA ARG A 104 -6.38 -8.85 16.67
C ARG A 104 -7.66 -9.35 16.01
N LEU A 105 -8.70 -9.48 16.83
CA LEU A 105 -10.06 -9.68 16.33
C LEU A 105 -10.48 -8.46 15.50
N ARG A 106 -11.03 -8.72 14.32
CA ARG A 106 -11.62 -7.68 13.48
C ARG A 106 -12.81 -7.05 14.20
N LYS A 107 -12.90 -5.72 14.15
CA LYS A 107 -14.04 -4.95 14.69
C LYS A 107 -14.89 -4.28 13.59
N ASP A 108 -14.56 -4.55 12.33
CA ASP A 108 -15.15 -3.93 11.14
C ASP A 108 -16.45 -4.61 10.66
N GLY A 109 -17.14 -5.37 11.54
CA GLY A 109 -18.34 -6.12 11.17
C GLY A 109 -18.10 -7.39 10.34
N TYR A 110 -16.87 -7.63 9.85
CA TYR A 110 -16.47 -8.86 9.15
C TYR A 110 -15.76 -9.86 10.06
N ALA A 111 -16.06 -9.83 11.35
CA ALA A 111 -15.52 -10.78 12.31
C ALA A 111 -15.95 -12.20 11.93
N THR A 112 -14.99 -13.05 11.56
CA THR A 112 -15.26 -14.46 11.20
C THR A 112 -15.44 -15.36 12.43
N GLY A 113 -15.58 -14.78 13.63
CA GLY A 113 -15.71 -15.51 14.90
C GLY A 113 -14.45 -16.27 15.35
N ARG A 114 -13.34 -16.18 14.60
CA ARG A 114 -12.05 -16.78 14.93
C ARG A 114 -10.96 -15.75 14.60
N PRO A 115 -10.12 -15.30 15.55
CA PRO A 115 -8.89 -14.61 15.17
C PRO A 115 -8.10 -15.56 14.27
N ALA A 116 -7.48 -15.05 13.22
CA ALA A 116 -6.56 -15.89 12.45
C ALA A 116 -5.48 -16.41 13.41
N PRO A 117 -5.08 -17.69 13.37
CA PRO A 117 -4.16 -18.27 14.34
C PRO A 117 -2.70 -17.75 14.20
N GLY A 118 -2.50 -16.61 13.54
CA GLY A 118 -1.21 -16.05 13.19
C GLY A 118 -1.26 -15.20 11.91
N PRO A 119 -0.09 -14.83 11.37
CA PRO A 119 0.02 -13.95 10.23
C PRO A 119 -0.63 -14.56 8.99
N THR A 120 -1.39 -13.73 8.29
CA THR A 120 -2.05 -14.06 7.02
C THR A 120 -1.28 -13.46 5.87
N VAL A 121 -1.12 -14.25 4.81
CA VAL A 121 -0.46 -13.81 3.58
C VAL A 121 -1.37 -14.13 2.40
N ARG A 122 -1.70 -13.10 1.61
CA ARG A 122 -2.42 -13.23 0.35
C ARG A 122 -1.60 -12.63 -0.78
N LEU A 123 -1.57 -13.33 -1.90
CA LEU A 123 -0.93 -12.90 -3.14
C LEU A 123 -1.89 -13.17 -4.29
N TYR A 124 -2.16 -12.15 -5.11
CA TYR A 124 -3.04 -12.22 -6.27
C TYR A 124 -2.30 -11.78 -7.53
N ASP A 125 -2.44 -12.57 -8.61
CA ASP A 125 -1.90 -12.23 -9.94
C ASP A 125 -2.95 -11.41 -10.70
N LEU A 126 -2.93 -10.09 -10.57
CA LEU A 126 -3.90 -9.17 -11.19
C LEU A 126 -3.96 -9.27 -12.71
N LYS A 127 -2.94 -9.85 -13.36
CA LYS A 127 -2.95 -10.09 -14.80
C LYS A 127 -3.86 -11.26 -15.19
N ASN A 128 -3.80 -12.35 -14.42
CA ASN A 128 -4.53 -13.58 -14.70
C ASN A 128 -5.81 -13.74 -13.86
N ASP A 129 -5.89 -13.00 -12.76
CA ASP A 129 -6.98 -12.97 -11.77
C ASP A 129 -7.24 -11.51 -11.35
N PRO A 130 -7.80 -10.68 -12.25
CA PRO A 130 -8.04 -9.26 -11.98
C PRO A 130 -9.12 -9.03 -10.91
N GLN A 131 -9.86 -10.07 -10.55
CA GLN A 131 -10.89 -10.05 -9.51
C GLN A 131 -10.35 -10.56 -8.16
N GLU A 132 -9.05 -10.85 -8.03
CA GLU A 132 -8.40 -11.24 -6.77
C GLU A 132 -9.10 -12.41 -6.04
N MET A 133 -9.59 -13.39 -6.82
CA MET A 133 -10.39 -14.50 -6.30
C MET A 133 -9.55 -15.68 -5.82
N THR A 134 -8.32 -15.80 -6.31
CA THR A 134 -7.43 -16.94 -6.07
C THR A 134 -6.17 -16.50 -5.33
N ASN A 135 -6.10 -16.80 -4.04
CA ASN A 135 -4.86 -16.60 -3.28
C ASN A 135 -3.80 -17.63 -3.72
N VAL A 136 -2.70 -17.16 -4.29
CA VAL A 136 -1.59 -17.99 -4.78
C VAL A 136 -0.34 -17.93 -3.90
N ALA A 137 -0.42 -17.33 -2.70
CA ALA A 137 0.72 -17.13 -1.81
C ALA A 137 1.38 -18.43 -1.32
N SER A 138 0.61 -19.51 -1.16
CA SER A 138 1.10 -20.80 -0.65
C SER A 138 1.81 -21.65 -1.71
N ARG A 139 1.79 -21.24 -2.98
CA ARG A 139 2.42 -22.00 -4.06
C ARG A 139 3.94 -21.87 -4.00
N VAL A 140 4.66 -22.98 -4.15
CA VAL A 140 6.12 -23.04 -3.99
C VAL A 140 6.84 -22.11 -4.96
N GLU A 141 6.34 -22.00 -6.20
CA GLU A 141 6.89 -21.10 -7.22
C GLU A 141 6.82 -19.61 -6.84
N ASN A 142 5.90 -19.24 -5.94
CA ASN A 142 5.68 -17.86 -5.50
C ASN A 142 6.44 -17.53 -4.20
N ALA A 143 7.14 -18.48 -3.58
CA ALA A 143 7.81 -18.28 -2.30
C ALA A 143 8.81 -17.11 -2.33
N ARG A 144 9.55 -16.95 -3.43
CA ARG A 144 10.49 -15.83 -3.62
C ARG A 144 9.77 -14.48 -3.73
N ILE A 145 8.63 -14.43 -4.41
CA ILE A 145 7.82 -13.22 -4.56
C ILE A 145 7.26 -12.80 -3.20
N VAL A 146 6.70 -13.76 -2.46
CA VAL A 146 6.17 -13.53 -1.11
C VAL A 146 7.25 -13.01 -0.16
N ALA A 147 8.43 -13.66 -0.12
CA ALA A 147 9.54 -13.22 0.72
C ALA A 147 10.02 -11.80 0.32
N GLY A 148 10.15 -11.54 -0.98
CA GLY A 148 10.55 -10.24 -1.50
C GLY A 148 9.55 -9.13 -1.14
N PHE A 149 8.26 -9.36 -1.32
CA PHE A 149 7.23 -8.36 -0.98
C PHE A 149 7.07 -8.17 0.52
N THR A 150 7.25 -9.22 1.32
CA THR A 150 7.28 -9.10 2.79
C THR A 150 8.42 -8.15 3.22
N ALA A 151 9.62 -8.35 2.69
CA ALA A 151 10.76 -7.50 2.99
C ALA A 151 10.58 -6.06 2.49
N GLN A 152 10.02 -5.88 1.30
CA GLN A 152 9.76 -4.54 0.75
C GLN A 152 8.71 -3.77 1.54
N LEU A 153 7.66 -4.45 2.01
CA LEU A 153 6.64 -3.86 2.86
C LEU A 153 7.21 -3.44 4.23
N ALA A 154 8.04 -4.30 4.83
CA ALA A 154 8.73 -3.98 6.09
C ALA A 154 9.66 -2.76 5.94
N ALA A 155 10.47 -2.75 4.88
CA ALA A 155 11.35 -1.62 4.56
C ALA A 155 10.57 -0.33 4.27
N HIS A 156 9.40 -0.44 3.63
CA HIS A 156 8.53 0.70 3.44
C HIS A 156 8.11 1.30 4.78
N PHE A 157 7.54 0.49 5.69
CA PHE A 157 7.12 0.97 7.00
C PHE A 157 8.27 1.52 7.84
N GLN A 158 9.44 0.91 7.79
CA GLN A 158 10.64 1.45 8.45
C GLN A 158 10.99 2.85 7.98
N ARG A 159 10.96 3.06 6.66
CA ARG A 159 11.29 4.35 6.04
C ARG A 159 10.22 5.41 6.29
N THR A 160 8.96 5.03 6.39
CA THR A 160 7.82 5.95 6.49
C THR A 160 7.30 6.14 7.92
N ALA A 161 7.89 5.44 8.89
CA ALA A 161 7.53 5.51 10.29
C ALA A 161 7.57 6.94 10.82
N ARG A 162 6.57 7.28 11.64
CA ARG A 162 6.58 8.54 12.40
C ARG A 162 7.65 8.53 13.50
N GLN A 163 7.91 7.37 14.07
CA GLN A 163 8.85 7.13 15.17
C GLN A 163 9.78 5.96 14.82
N PRO A 164 10.70 6.14 13.86
CA PRO A 164 11.59 5.07 13.39
C PRO A 164 12.46 4.49 14.51
N GLU A 165 12.75 5.27 15.55
CA GLU A 165 13.51 4.85 16.73
C GLU A 165 12.82 3.77 17.56
N LEU A 166 11.49 3.66 17.48
CA LEU A 166 10.73 2.63 18.20
C LEU A 166 10.65 1.31 17.42
N ILE A 167 10.99 1.31 16.13
CA ILE A 167 10.90 0.11 15.31
C ILE A 167 12.00 -0.88 15.74
N PRO A 168 11.67 -2.16 15.94
CA PRO A 168 12.64 -3.19 16.26
C PRO A 168 13.82 -3.21 15.27
N GLN A 169 15.04 -3.07 15.81
CA GLN A 169 16.28 -3.18 15.04
C GLN A 169 16.63 -4.67 14.88
N THR A 170 15.97 -5.34 13.94
CA THR A 170 16.09 -6.77 13.71
C THR A 170 16.13 -7.09 12.21
N SER A 171 16.79 -8.19 11.85
CA SER A 171 16.73 -8.76 10.50
C SER A 171 15.42 -9.52 10.25
N ASP A 172 14.62 -9.77 11.28
CA ASP A 172 13.31 -10.40 11.13
C ASP A 172 12.27 -9.38 10.61
N VAL A 173 12.06 -9.39 9.30
CA VAL A 173 11.08 -8.53 8.63
C VAL A 173 9.65 -8.72 9.13
N LYS A 174 9.30 -9.90 9.69
CA LYS A 174 7.95 -10.11 10.23
C LYS A 174 7.77 -9.38 11.54
N ALA A 175 8.77 -9.39 12.42
CA ALA A 175 8.73 -8.63 13.67
C ALA A 175 8.57 -7.13 13.41
N VAL A 176 9.21 -6.60 12.36
CA VAL A 176 9.01 -5.21 11.90
C VAL A 176 7.57 -4.97 11.46
N LEU A 177 7.00 -5.82 10.61
CA LEU A 177 5.61 -5.69 10.15
C LEU A 177 4.62 -5.78 11.31
N GLU A 178 4.84 -6.71 12.24
CA GLU A 178 3.99 -6.89 13.41
C GLU A 178 4.02 -5.67 14.34
N PHE A 179 5.15 -4.97 14.44
CA PHE A 179 5.24 -3.72 15.18
C PHE A 179 4.51 -2.58 14.44
N CYS A 180 4.81 -2.39 13.15
CA CYS A 180 4.31 -1.24 12.40
C CYS A 180 2.81 -1.28 12.08
N LEU A 181 2.21 -2.47 11.98
CA LEU A 181 0.80 -2.61 11.60
C LEU A 181 -0.16 -2.47 12.79
N GLN A 182 0.34 -2.46 14.02
CA GLN A 182 -0.49 -2.27 15.21
C GLN A 182 -1.04 -0.84 15.28
N PRO A 183 -2.35 -0.66 15.55
CA PRO A 183 -2.91 0.67 15.79
C PRO A 183 -2.20 1.38 16.95
N HIS A 184 -1.66 2.56 16.68
CA HIS A 184 -0.95 3.36 17.68
C HIS A 184 -1.87 3.85 18.82
N ASP A 185 -3.18 4.00 18.57
CA ASP A 185 -4.14 4.51 19.57
C ASP A 185 -4.47 3.49 20.68
N ILE A 186 -4.04 2.23 20.54
CA ILE A 186 -4.30 1.16 21.53
C ILE A 186 -3.10 0.95 22.46
N GLY A 187 -2.02 1.67 22.21
CA GLY A 187 -0.83 1.71 23.04
C GLY A 187 -0.34 3.14 23.15
N SER A 188 -1.19 4.03 23.69
CA SER A 188 -0.64 5.09 24.53
C SER A 188 0.32 4.38 25.48
N LEU A 189 1.59 4.72 25.31
CA LEU A 189 2.69 4.31 26.16
C LEU A 189 2.17 4.23 27.59
N LYS A 190 2.10 3.01 28.14
CA LYS A 190 2.27 2.86 29.58
C LYS A 190 3.66 3.43 29.86
N LYS A 191 3.71 4.74 30.11
CA LYS A 191 4.79 5.37 30.86
C LYS A 191 4.83 4.76 32.24
#